data_AF-A0A3B3D8Y1-F1
#
_entry.id   AF-A0A3B3D8Y1-F1
#
_cell.length_a   1.000
_cell.length_b   1.000
_cell.length_c   1.000
_cell.angle_alpha   90.00
_cell.angle_beta   90.00
_cell.angle_gamma   90.00
#
_symmetry.space_group_name_H-M   'P 1'
#
loop_
_entity.id
_entity.type
_entity.pdbx_description
1 polymer ?
#
loop_
_entity_poly.entity_id
_entity_poly.type
_entity_poly.pdbx_seq_one_letter_code
_entity_poly.pdbx_strand_id
1 'polypeptide(L)'
;AGAAEKGVPLYRHIADLAGNPEVILPVPAFNVINGGSHAGNKLAMQEFMILPIGASTFKDAMRIGAEVYHNLKNVIKKKYGQDATNVGDEGGFAPNILENKEALELLNEAIAKAGYTEEVVIGMDVAASEFYRDGKYDLDFKSPDDPSRYITPDELADLYKSFIKDYPGIWLSALAFSAISFSVFSYQFKYLQLLIYCRLCYI
;
A
#
# COMPACT_ATOMS: atom_id res chain seq x y z
N ALA A 1 -25.56 -10.51 -16.79
CA ALA A 1 -26.93 -10.93 -17.19
C ALA A 1 -27.99 -10.23 -16.33
N GLY A 2 -28.10 -10.52 -15.03
CA GLY A 2 -29.18 -9.98 -14.18
C GLY A 2 -29.34 -8.45 -14.14
N ALA A 3 -28.24 -7.68 -14.14
CA ALA A 3 -28.31 -6.21 -14.22
C ALA A 3 -28.96 -5.72 -15.53
N ALA A 4 -28.58 -6.33 -16.66
CA ALA A 4 -29.11 -6.00 -17.97
C ALA A 4 -30.60 -6.38 -18.10
N GLU A 5 -30.98 -7.54 -17.56
CA GLU A 5 -32.39 -7.97 -17.50
C GLU A 5 -33.26 -6.99 -16.70
N LYS A 6 -32.72 -6.44 -15.61
CA LYS A 6 -33.39 -5.40 -14.80
C LYS A 6 -33.31 -3.99 -15.39
N GLY A 7 -32.56 -3.77 -16.47
CA GLY A 7 -32.36 -2.45 -17.07
C GLY A 7 -31.63 -1.45 -16.17
N VAL A 8 -30.77 -1.92 -15.25
CA VAL A 8 -30.02 -1.07 -14.31
C VAL A 8 -28.50 -1.22 -14.51
N PRO A 9 -27.69 -0.22 -14.15
CA PRO A 9 -26.23 -0.36 -14.13
C PRO A 9 -25.76 -1.50 -13.23
N LEU A 10 -24.63 -2.13 -13.57
CA LEU A 10 -24.09 -3.28 -12.83
C LEU A 10 -23.86 -2.98 -11.34
N TYR A 11 -23.26 -1.83 -11.01
CA TYR A 11 -23.00 -1.44 -9.62
C TYR A 11 -24.30 -1.34 -8.79
N ARG A 12 -25.40 -0.87 -9.41
CA ARG A 12 -26.71 -0.76 -8.76
C ARG A 12 -27.27 -2.15 -8.47
N HIS A 13 -27.19 -3.04 -9.46
CA HIS A 13 -27.62 -4.43 -9.30
C HIS A 13 -26.87 -5.16 -8.17
N ILE A 14 -25.55 -4.99 -8.09
CA ILE A 14 -24.72 -5.56 -7.01
C ILE A 14 -25.17 -5.01 -5.65
N ALA A 15 -25.37 -3.69 -5.55
CA ALA A 15 -25.78 -3.08 -4.30
C ALA A 15 -27.20 -3.51 -3.88
N ASP A 16 -28.12 -3.74 -4.82
CA ASP A 16 -29.45 -4.31 -4.52
C ASP A 16 -29.35 -5.75 -4.00
N LEU A 17 -28.49 -6.58 -4.59
CA LEU A 17 -28.22 -7.95 -4.12
C LEU A 17 -27.62 -7.97 -2.71
N ALA A 18 -26.78 -6.99 -2.39
CA ALA A 18 -26.17 -6.83 -1.08
C ALA A 18 -27.10 -6.16 -0.05
N GLY A 19 -28.28 -5.68 -0.44
CA GLY A 19 -29.19 -4.95 0.45
C GLY A 19 -28.73 -3.53 0.80
N ASN A 20 -27.82 -2.95 0.00
CA ASN A 20 -27.29 -1.61 0.21
C ASN A 20 -28.17 -0.57 -0.51
N PRO A 21 -28.92 0.28 0.21
CA PRO A 21 -29.81 1.26 -0.42
C PRO A 21 -29.00 2.33 -1.16
N GLU A 22 -27.87 2.74 -0.59
CA GLU A 22 -27.00 3.78 -1.12
C GLU A 22 -25.77 3.19 -1.79
N VAL A 23 -25.30 3.87 -2.85
CA VAL A 23 -24.03 3.56 -3.53
C VAL A 23 -23.06 4.67 -3.18
N ILE A 24 -21.88 4.27 -2.72
CA ILE A 24 -20.83 5.19 -2.28
C ILE A 24 -19.60 4.97 -3.15
N LEU A 25 -18.91 6.04 -3.53
CA LEU A 25 -17.67 5.93 -4.28
C LEU A 25 -16.51 5.67 -3.30
N PRO A 26 -15.58 4.76 -3.63
CA PRO A 26 -14.48 4.45 -2.74
C PRO A 26 -13.40 5.53 -2.82
N VAL A 27 -12.62 5.69 -1.75
CA VAL A 27 -11.28 6.30 -1.87
C VAL A 27 -10.41 5.36 -2.70
N PRO A 28 -9.83 5.80 -3.83
CA PRO A 28 -8.90 4.98 -4.58
C PRO A 28 -7.57 4.83 -3.82
N ALA A 29 -7.08 3.60 -3.71
CA ALA A 29 -5.71 3.31 -3.28
C ALA A 29 -4.85 3.05 -4.52
N PHE A 30 -3.96 3.98 -4.84
CA PHE A 30 -3.09 3.87 -6.01
C PHE A 30 -1.79 3.22 -5.61
N ASN A 31 -1.49 2.03 -6.10
CA ASN A 31 -0.16 1.45 -5.96
C ASN A 31 0.84 2.21 -6.85
N VAL A 32 1.85 2.81 -6.23
CA VAL A 32 2.76 3.75 -6.91
C VAL A 32 4.24 3.39 -6.76
N ILE A 33 4.62 2.52 -5.81
CA ILE A 33 5.94 1.89 -5.74
C ILE A 33 5.73 0.39 -5.51
N ASN A 34 6.33 -0.42 -6.38
CA ASN A 34 6.29 -1.88 -6.32
C ASN A 34 7.56 -2.43 -5.67
N GLY A 35 7.37 -3.43 -4.83
CA GLY A 35 8.40 -4.28 -4.24
C GLY A 35 7.94 -5.74 -4.21
N GLY A 36 8.43 -6.50 -3.23
CA GLY A 36 8.08 -7.89 -3.05
C GLY A 36 8.21 -8.70 -4.33
N SER A 37 7.22 -9.55 -4.60
CA SER A 37 7.15 -10.40 -5.79
C SER A 37 6.73 -9.65 -7.06
N HIS A 38 6.28 -8.39 -6.95
CA HIS A 38 5.80 -7.56 -8.08
C HIS A 38 6.90 -6.71 -8.73
N ALA A 39 8.14 -6.77 -8.22
CA ALA A 39 9.28 -6.02 -8.77
C ALA A 39 10.62 -6.73 -8.56
N GLY A 40 11.49 -6.64 -9.58
CA GLY A 40 12.87 -7.16 -9.55
C GLY A 40 13.87 -6.34 -8.72
N ASN A 41 13.41 -5.39 -7.91
CA ASN A 41 14.26 -4.66 -6.94
C ASN A 41 14.48 -5.51 -5.68
N LYS A 42 15.10 -4.94 -4.64
CA LYS A 42 15.33 -5.65 -3.36
C LYS A 42 14.26 -5.42 -2.30
N LEU A 43 13.42 -4.42 -2.48
CA LEU A 43 12.35 -4.03 -1.56
C LEU A 43 11.46 -5.23 -1.20
N ALA A 44 11.38 -5.57 0.09
CA ALA A 44 10.62 -6.76 0.51
C ALA A 44 9.11 -6.56 0.54
N MET A 45 8.63 -5.40 0.98
CA MET A 45 7.19 -5.11 1.02
C MET A 45 6.66 -4.88 -0.40
N GLN A 46 5.45 -5.36 -0.67
CA GLN A 46 4.96 -5.53 -2.03
C GLN A 46 4.45 -4.23 -2.66
N GLU A 47 3.67 -3.45 -1.92
CA GLU A 47 2.97 -2.28 -2.47
C GLU A 47 3.08 -1.10 -1.52
N PHE A 48 3.41 0.06 -2.08
CA PHE A 48 3.30 1.33 -1.38
C PHE A 48 2.35 2.22 -2.16
N MET A 49 1.21 2.47 -1.52
CA MET A 49 0.06 3.13 -2.11
C MET A 49 -0.09 4.57 -1.61
N ILE A 50 -0.81 5.38 -2.38
CA ILE A 50 -1.32 6.68 -1.94
C ILE A 50 -2.85 6.67 -1.97
N LEU A 51 -3.46 7.25 -0.95
CA LEU A 51 -4.91 7.31 -0.75
C LEU A 51 -5.30 8.79 -0.56
N PRO A 52 -6.00 9.42 -1.51
CA PRO A 52 -6.42 10.82 -1.42
C PRO A 52 -7.71 10.94 -0.59
N ILE A 53 -7.60 10.74 0.73
CA ILE A 53 -8.73 10.74 1.66
C ILE A 53 -9.36 12.13 1.87
N GLY A 54 -8.63 13.21 1.53
CA GLY A 54 -9.13 14.59 1.61
C GLY A 54 -9.90 15.05 0.38
N ALA A 55 -9.96 14.24 -0.68
CA ALA A 55 -10.65 14.60 -1.91
C ALA A 55 -12.17 14.68 -1.69
N SER A 56 -12.82 15.68 -2.29
CA SER A 56 -14.29 15.86 -2.18
C SER A 56 -15.10 15.02 -3.17
N THR A 57 -14.46 14.50 -4.21
CA THR A 57 -15.09 13.65 -5.22
C THR A 57 -14.10 12.58 -5.70
N PHE A 58 -14.61 11.45 -6.22
CA PHE A 58 -13.75 10.45 -6.86
C PHE A 58 -12.92 11.03 -8.02
N LYS A 59 -13.47 12.00 -8.75
CA LYS A 59 -12.74 12.68 -9.84
C LYS A 59 -11.54 13.47 -9.29
N ASP A 60 -11.72 14.18 -8.18
CA ASP A 60 -10.62 14.90 -7.52
C ASP A 60 -9.60 13.92 -6.95
N ALA A 61 -10.05 12.80 -6.38
CA ALA A 61 -9.18 11.74 -5.89
C ALA A 61 -8.28 11.17 -7.01
N MET A 62 -8.84 10.91 -8.18
CA MET A 62 -8.10 10.50 -9.37
C MET A 62 -7.08 11.55 -9.83
N ARG A 63 -7.47 12.83 -9.83
CA ARG A 63 -6.59 13.94 -10.20
C ARG A 63 -5.40 14.05 -9.23
N ILE A 64 -5.67 14.04 -7.93
CA ILE A 64 -4.64 14.09 -6.87
C ILE A 64 -3.69 12.91 -7.00
N GLY A 65 -4.22 11.68 -7.13
CA GLY A 65 -3.41 10.47 -7.31
C GLY A 65 -2.48 10.57 -8.53
N ALA A 66 -2.98 11.05 -9.66
CA ALA A 66 -2.17 11.22 -10.88
C ALA A 66 -1.09 12.30 -10.74
N GLU A 67 -1.39 13.43 -10.08
CA GLU A 67 -0.43 14.50 -9.83
C GLU A 67 0.69 14.05 -8.89
N VAL A 68 0.37 13.31 -7.82
CA VAL A 68 1.37 12.72 -6.91
C VAL A 68 2.22 11.68 -7.65
N TYR A 69 1.61 10.80 -8.45
CA TYR A 69 2.33 9.79 -9.24
C TYR A 69 3.36 10.43 -10.21
N HIS A 70 2.98 11.49 -10.92
CA HIS A 70 3.92 12.19 -11.80
C HIS A 70 5.03 12.93 -11.04
N ASN A 71 4.74 13.49 -9.86
CA ASN A 71 5.76 14.05 -9.00
C ASN A 71 6.72 12.99 -8.47
N LEU A 72 6.20 11.82 -8.08
CA LEU A 72 6.98 10.67 -7.66
C LEU A 72 7.93 10.21 -8.77
N LYS A 73 7.46 10.13 -10.02
CA LYS A 73 8.31 9.85 -11.18
C LYS A 73 9.52 10.78 -11.24
N ASN A 74 9.31 12.07 -11.03
CA ASN A 74 10.37 13.07 -11.07
C ASN A 74 11.34 12.95 -9.88
N VAL A 75 10.82 12.65 -8.69
CA VAL A 75 11.64 12.39 -7.49
C VAL A 75 12.54 11.17 -7.73
N ILE A 76 11.96 10.05 -8.18
CA ILE A 76 12.68 8.81 -8.49
C ILE A 76 13.72 9.05 -9.57
N LYS A 77 13.33 9.69 -10.69
CA LYS A 77 14.25 10.02 -11.79
C LYS A 77 15.45 10.84 -11.32
N LYS A 78 15.21 11.81 -10.45
CA LYS A 78 16.27 12.67 -9.92
C LYS A 78 17.23 11.91 -9.02
N LYS A 79 16.73 10.98 -8.19
CA LYS A 79 17.54 10.25 -7.20
C LYS A 79 18.24 9.02 -7.78
N TYR A 80 17.58 8.25 -8.63
CA TYR A 80 18.07 6.96 -9.12
C TYR A 80 18.26 6.89 -10.64
N GLY A 81 17.98 7.96 -11.37
CA GLY A 81 18.12 8.03 -12.83
C GLY A 81 16.87 7.59 -13.60
N GLN A 82 16.95 7.72 -14.93
CA GLN A 82 15.82 7.50 -15.84
C GLN A 82 15.27 6.07 -15.78
N ASP A 83 16.15 5.08 -15.66
CA ASP A 83 15.77 3.67 -15.73
C ASP A 83 14.96 3.22 -14.50
N ALA A 84 15.09 3.92 -13.37
CA ALA A 84 14.29 3.67 -12.17
C ALA A 84 12.82 4.12 -12.31
N THR A 85 12.46 4.80 -13.42
CA THR A 85 11.06 5.18 -13.71
C THR A 85 10.31 4.18 -14.57
N ASN A 86 10.90 3.01 -14.81
CA ASN A 86 10.17 1.87 -15.34
C ASN A 86 9.11 1.41 -14.32
N VAL A 87 8.02 0.87 -14.84
CA VAL A 87 6.88 0.43 -14.04
C VAL A 87 6.88 -1.10 -13.91
N GLY A 88 6.42 -1.60 -12.77
CA GLY A 88 6.13 -3.03 -12.58
C GLY A 88 4.72 -3.41 -13.05
N ASP A 89 4.25 -4.57 -12.63
CA ASP A 89 3.03 -5.21 -13.15
C ASP A 89 1.76 -4.35 -12.96
N GLU A 90 1.70 -3.57 -11.88
CA GLU A 90 0.55 -2.74 -11.51
C GLU A 90 0.70 -1.25 -11.90
N GLY A 91 1.74 -0.89 -12.66
CA GLY A 91 1.97 0.50 -13.07
C GLY A 91 2.70 1.37 -12.04
N GLY A 92 2.91 0.88 -10.81
CA GLY A 92 3.82 1.48 -9.83
C GLY A 92 5.28 1.43 -10.28
N PHE A 93 6.12 2.36 -9.80
CA PHE A 93 7.55 2.38 -10.12
C PHE A 93 8.31 1.29 -9.37
N ALA A 94 9.40 0.78 -9.96
CA ALA A 94 10.26 -0.23 -9.34
C ALA A 94 11.71 0.28 -9.15
N PRO A 95 11.93 1.34 -8.34
CA PRO A 95 13.29 1.81 -8.07
C PRO A 95 14.10 0.72 -7.36
N ASN A 96 15.41 0.68 -7.60
CA ASN A 96 16.31 -0.30 -6.97
C ASN A 96 16.64 0.10 -5.52
N ILE A 97 15.64 0.01 -4.66
CA ILE A 97 15.72 0.28 -3.22
C ILE A 97 15.60 -1.05 -2.45
N LEU A 98 16.27 -1.10 -1.29
CA LEU A 98 16.21 -2.22 -0.34
C LEU A 98 15.35 -1.84 0.88
N GLU A 99 15.59 -0.64 1.42
CA GLU A 99 14.96 -0.18 2.66
C GLU A 99 13.52 0.30 2.43
N ASN A 100 12.56 -0.31 3.15
CA ASN A 100 11.15 0.08 3.08
C ASN A 100 10.92 1.54 3.51
N LYS A 101 11.74 2.04 4.44
CA LYS A 101 11.73 3.44 4.88
C LYS A 101 12.02 4.40 3.72
N GLU A 102 12.93 4.03 2.83
CA GLU A 102 13.29 4.87 1.67
C GLU A 102 12.11 5.01 0.70
N ALA A 103 11.28 3.99 0.52
CA ALA A 103 10.05 4.08 -0.27
C ALA A 103 9.07 5.10 0.34
N LEU A 104 8.89 5.08 1.66
CA LEU A 104 8.03 6.02 2.39
C LEU A 104 8.53 7.47 2.30
N GLU A 105 9.86 7.68 2.34
CA GLU A 105 10.45 9.00 2.16
C GLU A 105 10.21 9.55 0.75
N LEU A 106 10.34 8.72 -0.28
CA LEU A 106 10.05 9.12 -1.66
C LEU A 106 8.58 9.55 -1.83
N LEU A 107 7.65 8.82 -1.19
CA LEU A 107 6.23 9.16 -1.23
C LEU A 107 5.94 10.48 -0.51
N ASN A 108 6.47 10.69 0.68
CA ASN A 108 6.28 11.97 1.39
C ASN A 108 6.85 13.14 0.60
N GLU A 109 8.03 12.99 -0.02
CA GLU A 109 8.58 14.03 -0.89
C GLU A 109 7.67 14.29 -2.09
N ALA A 110 7.12 13.25 -2.73
CA ALA A 110 6.23 13.37 -3.86
C ALA A 110 4.88 14.03 -3.50
N ILE A 111 4.28 13.63 -2.38
CA ILE A 111 3.03 14.20 -1.85
C ILE A 111 3.24 15.69 -1.52
N ALA A 112 4.32 16.03 -0.82
CA ALA A 112 4.65 17.40 -0.47
C ALA A 112 4.89 18.27 -1.70
N LYS A 113 5.59 17.76 -2.72
CA LYS A 113 5.79 18.47 -4.00
C LYS A 113 4.51 18.68 -4.80
N ALA A 114 3.56 17.75 -4.69
CA ALA A 114 2.26 17.89 -5.31
C ALA A 114 1.33 18.84 -4.53
N GLY A 115 1.66 19.16 -3.27
CA GLY A 115 0.90 20.10 -2.44
C GLY A 115 -0.25 19.45 -1.65
N TYR A 116 -0.23 18.13 -1.44
CA TYR A 116 -1.35 17.35 -0.88
C TYR A 116 -1.05 16.69 0.48
N THR A 117 -0.12 17.23 1.27
CA THR A 117 0.31 16.64 2.56
C THR A 117 -0.85 16.35 3.52
N GLU A 118 -1.86 17.21 3.56
CA GLU A 118 -3.02 17.06 4.45
C GLU A 118 -4.17 16.24 3.81
N GLU A 119 -4.09 15.95 2.50
CA GLU A 119 -5.16 15.32 1.73
C GLU A 119 -4.86 13.87 1.35
N VAL A 120 -3.57 13.48 1.36
CA VAL A 120 -3.12 12.16 0.93
C VAL A 120 -2.44 11.44 2.09
N VAL A 121 -2.88 10.21 2.32
CA VAL A 121 -2.21 9.28 3.23
C VAL A 121 -1.56 8.15 2.46
N ILE A 122 -0.60 7.48 3.09
CA ILE A 122 0.12 6.35 2.49
C ILE A 122 -0.53 5.05 2.93
N GLY A 123 -0.76 4.13 2.00
CA GLY A 123 -1.14 2.75 2.26
C GLY A 123 0.03 1.81 1.99
N MET A 124 0.07 0.64 2.63
CA MET A 124 1.05 -0.39 2.30
C MET A 124 0.38 -1.76 2.25
N ASP A 125 0.68 -2.54 1.19
CA ASP A 125 0.54 -3.98 1.24
C ASP A 125 1.89 -4.62 1.46
N VAL A 126 2.03 -5.26 2.61
CA VAL A 126 3.29 -5.88 3.02
C VAL A 126 3.48 -7.23 2.33
N ALA A 127 2.40 -8.00 2.13
CA ALA A 127 2.45 -9.39 1.68
C ALA A 127 3.45 -10.26 2.49
N ALA A 128 3.42 -10.17 3.83
CA ALA A 128 4.46 -10.74 4.70
C ALA A 128 4.65 -12.26 4.59
N SER A 129 3.67 -12.98 4.04
CA SER A 129 3.78 -14.41 3.74
C SER A 129 4.90 -14.72 2.75
N GLU A 130 5.18 -13.83 1.79
CA GLU A 130 6.20 -14.05 0.73
C GLU A 130 7.61 -14.16 1.31
N PHE A 131 7.87 -13.44 2.40
CA PHE A 131 9.15 -13.38 3.07
C PHE A 131 9.14 -14.02 4.47
N TYR A 132 8.12 -14.81 4.79
CA TYR A 132 8.09 -15.60 6.01
C TYR A 132 9.03 -16.81 5.91
N ARG A 133 9.86 -17.04 6.93
CA ARG A 133 10.84 -18.13 7.02
C ARG A 133 10.87 -18.68 8.44
N ASP A 134 10.41 -19.91 8.64
CA ASP A 134 10.53 -20.67 9.89
C ASP A 134 10.19 -19.90 11.18
N GLY A 135 9.07 -19.19 11.21
CA GLY A 135 8.67 -18.39 12.39
C GLY A 135 9.19 -16.96 12.41
N LYS A 136 10.03 -16.59 11.46
CA LYS A 136 10.66 -15.27 11.30
C LYS A 136 10.37 -14.68 9.91
N TYR A 137 10.96 -13.52 9.63
CA TYR A 137 10.77 -12.76 8.40
C TYR A 137 12.10 -12.31 7.80
N ASP A 138 12.22 -12.43 6.49
CA ASP A 138 13.40 -12.03 5.73
C ASP A 138 13.13 -10.78 4.88
N LEU A 139 13.53 -9.60 5.38
CA LEU A 139 13.34 -8.35 4.63
C LEU A 139 14.27 -8.17 3.42
N ASP A 140 15.10 -9.15 3.08
CA ASP A 140 15.93 -9.20 1.88
C ASP A 140 15.78 -10.55 1.16
N PHE A 141 14.59 -11.16 1.22
CA PHE A 141 14.30 -12.51 0.68
C PHE A 141 14.59 -12.73 -0.81
N LYS A 142 14.79 -11.65 -1.56
CA LYS A 142 15.15 -11.69 -2.99
C LYS A 142 16.66 -11.82 -3.22
N SER A 143 17.46 -11.60 -2.19
CA SER A 143 18.89 -11.92 -2.17
C SER A 143 19.10 -13.37 -1.69
N PRO A 144 20.29 -13.97 -1.90
CA PRO A 144 20.61 -15.30 -1.38
C PRO A 144 20.24 -15.45 0.10
N ASP A 145 19.72 -16.62 0.46
CA ASP A 145 19.18 -16.94 1.78
C ASP A 145 20.23 -16.78 2.88
N ASP A 146 19.90 -16.02 3.93
CA ASP A 146 20.77 -15.82 5.09
C ASP A 146 19.94 -15.77 6.38
N PRO A 147 19.81 -16.90 7.11
CA PRO A 147 19.03 -16.95 8.35
C PRO A 147 19.48 -15.99 9.46
N SER A 148 20.69 -15.44 9.38
CA SER A 148 21.20 -14.48 10.37
C SER A 148 20.53 -13.11 10.29
N ARG A 149 19.94 -12.75 9.13
CA ARG A 149 19.22 -11.48 8.91
C ARG A 149 17.73 -11.56 9.25
N TYR A 150 17.23 -12.75 9.60
CA TYR A 150 15.80 -12.94 9.85
C TYR A 150 15.36 -12.26 11.14
N ILE A 151 14.32 -11.46 11.04
CA ILE A 151 13.72 -10.77 12.17
C ILE A 151 12.50 -11.52 12.70
N THR A 152 12.30 -11.43 14.00
CA THR A 152 11.17 -12.01 14.71
C THR A 152 9.87 -11.24 14.43
N PRO A 153 8.70 -11.82 14.70
CA PRO A 153 7.43 -11.11 14.61
C PRO A 153 7.37 -9.85 15.47
N ASP A 154 8.00 -9.83 16.64
CA ASP A 154 8.04 -8.66 17.52
C ASP A 154 8.91 -7.54 16.94
N GLU A 155 10.08 -7.87 16.38
CA GLU A 155 10.93 -6.90 15.67
C GLU A 155 10.23 -6.32 14.44
N LEU A 156 9.50 -7.15 13.69
CA LEU A 156 8.70 -6.69 12.55
C LEU A 156 7.54 -5.77 13.02
N ALA A 157 6.89 -6.10 14.14
CA ALA A 157 5.86 -5.24 14.74
C ALA A 157 6.44 -3.88 15.16
N ASP A 158 7.64 -3.86 15.73
CA ASP A 158 8.31 -2.62 16.13
C ASP A 158 8.75 -1.79 14.92
N LEU A 159 9.14 -2.43 13.82
CA LEU A 159 9.36 -1.75 12.55
C LEU A 159 8.07 -1.06 12.05
N TYR A 160 6.92 -1.75 12.05
CA TYR A 160 5.65 -1.13 11.67
C TYR A 160 5.24 0.03 12.60
N LYS A 161 5.46 -0.10 13.91
CA LYS A 161 5.23 1.00 14.85
C LYS A 161 6.11 2.21 14.53
N SER A 162 7.36 1.98 14.12
CA SER A 162 8.24 3.07 13.70
C SER A 162 7.71 3.78 12.45
N PHE A 163 7.15 3.04 11.48
CA PHE A 163 6.54 3.65 10.29
C PHE A 163 5.32 4.48 10.66
N ILE A 164 4.41 3.94 11.48
CA ILE A 164 3.22 4.67 11.93
C ILE A 164 3.60 5.95 12.70
N LYS A 165 4.68 5.90 13.49
CA LYS A 165 5.18 7.04 14.25
C LYS A 165 5.85 8.10 13.37
N ASP A 166 6.73 7.68 12.47
CA ASP A 166 7.54 8.57 11.63
C ASP A 166 6.72 9.17 10.47
N TYR A 167 5.65 8.49 10.06
CA TYR A 167 4.80 8.85 8.93
C TYR A 167 3.33 8.86 9.35
N PRO A 168 2.86 9.95 9.99
CA PRO A 168 1.48 10.05 10.43
C PRO A 168 0.52 9.91 9.25
N GLY A 169 -0.44 8.99 9.38
CA GLY A 169 -1.41 8.66 8.32
C GLY A 169 -1.13 7.34 7.60
N ILE A 170 -0.03 6.61 7.87
CA ILE A 170 0.17 5.29 7.25
C ILE A 170 -0.97 4.32 7.59
N TRP A 171 -1.52 3.72 6.54
CA TRP A 171 -2.45 2.61 6.57
C TRP A 171 -1.73 1.32 6.17
N LEU A 172 -1.83 0.29 7.01
CA LEU A 172 -1.26 -1.03 6.73
C LEU A 172 -2.39 -2.01 6.37
N SER A 173 -2.19 -2.76 5.28
CA SER A 173 -3.16 -3.76 4.81
C SER A 173 -3.37 -4.88 5.83
N ALA A 174 -4.42 -5.68 5.61
CA ALA A 174 -4.71 -6.86 6.43
C ALA A 174 -3.66 -7.98 6.30
N LEU A 175 -2.62 -7.82 5.49
CA LEU A 175 -1.53 -8.78 5.26
C LEU A 175 -0.18 -8.29 5.83
N ALA A 176 -0.22 -7.42 6.84
CA ALA A 176 0.95 -6.93 7.56
C ALA A 176 1.76 -8.06 8.23
N PHE A 177 1.14 -9.19 8.55
CA PHE A 177 1.83 -10.40 9.04
C PHE A 177 1.43 -11.62 8.20
N SER A 178 2.24 -12.68 8.27
CA SER A 178 1.97 -13.91 7.53
C SER A 178 0.62 -14.51 7.91
N ALA A 179 -0.23 -14.73 6.91
CA ALA A 179 -1.54 -15.38 7.07
C ALA A 179 -1.42 -16.90 7.25
N ILE A 180 -0.20 -17.47 7.12
CA ILE A 180 0.07 -18.90 7.18
C ILE A 180 0.03 -19.42 8.62
N SER A 181 0.26 -18.56 9.62
CA SER A 181 0.21 -18.92 11.03
C SER A 181 -0.86 -18.13 11.77
N PHE A 182 -1.88 -18.82 12.29
CA PHE A 182 -2.97 -18.18 13.03
C PHE A 182 -2.49 -17.45 14.29
N SER A 183 -1.45 -17.97 14.96
CA SER A 183 -0.87 -17.27 16.12
C SER A 183 -0.29 -15.93 15.69
N VAL A 184 0.45 -15.89 14.57
CA VAL A 184 1.05 -14.69 13.99
C VAL A 184 0.00 -13.73 13.42
N PHE A 185 -1.04 -14.24 12.77
CA PHE A 185 -2.19 -13.44 12.35
C PHE A 185 -2.92 -12.80 13.55
N SER A 186 -3.01 -13.48 14.70
CA SER A 186 -3.59 -12.90 15.91
C SER A 186 -2.76 -11.74 16.49
N TYR A 187 -1.43 -11.70 16.24
CA TYR A 187 -0.59 -10.54 16.62
C TYR A 187 -1.03 -9.28 15.91
N GLN A 188 -1.49 -9.40 14.67
CA GLN A 188 -2.01 -8.29 13.89
C GLN A 188 -3.12 -7.56 14.66
N PHE A 189 -4.08 -8.28 15.25
CA PHE A 189 -5.18 -7.68 16.02
C PHE A 189 -4.76 -7.19 17.42
N LYS A 190 -3.69 -7.76 17.98
CA LYS A 190 -3.22 -7.44 19.35
C LYS A 190 -2.36 -6.19 19.39
N TYR A 191 -1.52 -5.95 18.39
CA TYR A 191 -0.52 -4.87 18.38
C TYR A 191 -0.84 -3.74 17.43
N LEU A 192 -1.41 -4.06 16.28
CA LEU A 192 -2.10 -3.09 15.48
C LEU A 192 -3.55 -3.18 15.94
N GLN A 193 -3.97 -2.32 16.85
CA GLN A 193 -5.39 -2.03 16.99
C GLN A 193 -5.80 -1.53 15.60
N LEU A 194 -6.23 -2.48 14.73
CA LEU A 194 -6.28 -2.26 13.29
C LEU A 194 -7.15 -1.05 13.11
N LEU A 195 -6.53 0.08 12.77
CA LEU A 195 -7.21 1.20 12.19
C LEU A 195 -7.56 0.77 10.76
N ILE A 196 -8.36 -0.30 10.65
CA ILE A 196 -9.46 -0.37 9.71
C ILE A 196 -10.39 0.76 10.15
N TYR A 197 -9.95 2.02 9.96
CA TYR A 197 -10.90 3.09 9.80
C TYR A 197 -11.54 2.84 8.45
N CYS A 198 -12.54 1.95 8.45
CA CYS A 198 -13.49 1.78 7.35
C CYS A 198 -14.13 3.12 6.97
N ARG A 199 -14.05 4.14 7.86
CA ARG A 199 -14.43 5.53 7.61
C ARG A 199 -13.53 6.30 6.64
N LEU A 200 -12.32 5.83 6.32
CA LEU A 200 -11.44 6.44 5.32
C LEU A 200 -11.63 5.83 3.92
N CYS A 201 -12.56 4.89 3.74
CA CYS A 201 -12.71 4.14 2.49
C CYS A 201 -13.68 4.77 1.49
N TYR A 202 -14.29 5.92 1.82
CA TYR A 202 -15.41 6.47 1.07
C TYR A 202 -15.28 7.97 0.83
N ILE A 203 -15.64 8.42 -0.37
CA ILE A 203 -15.74 9.81 -0.81
C ILE A 203 -17.17 10.10 -1.24
#